data_AF-D6JZY7-F1
#
_entry.id   AF-D6JZY7-F1
#
_cell.length_a   1.000
_cell.length_b   1.000
_cell.length_c   1.000
_cell.angle_alpha   90.00
_cell.angle_beta   90.00
_cell.angle_gamma   90.00
#
_symmetry.space_group_name_H-M   'P 1'
#
loop_
_entity.id
_entity.type
_entity.pdbx_description
1 polymer ?
#
loop_
_entity_poly.entity_id
_entity_poly.type
_entity_poly.pdbx_seq_one_letter_code
_entity_poly.pdbx_strand_id
1 'polypeptide(L)'
;MKAGAVWQLGETGRMDALDTSPQLAELRARVDHLLERIAANSRVTAAGLGTLDATEVPSGYALKLALGPLDALIGMMRLAREHKYRLLFKMVQRLYQAGKAEGWTAGETLPARLAWAPHTPTDRAAVLEEVVTAYGAGVLSLETAVSMLLEARYPIKDASQEVERIRAKAEQEAAVRMAEAAARRGRDDEEEDEGGGTGRLRQTGEREPAEAGR
;
A
#
# COMPACT_ATOMS: atom_id res chain seq x y z
N MET A 1 -52.27 2.57 -3.66
CA MET A 1 -53.19 3.09 -4.68
C MET A 1 -52.91 2.32 -5.97
N LYS A 2 -53.87 1.63 -6.59
CA LYS A 2 -53.63 0.95 -7.87
C LYS A 2 -53.63 2.01 -8.99
N ALA A 3 -52.66 1.96 -9.88
CA ALA A 3 -52.65 2.81 -11.07
C ALA A 3 -53.96 2.60 -11.85
N GLY A 4 -54.67 3.68 -12.17
CA GLY A 4 -55.95 3.64 -12.87
C GLY A 4 -57.22 3.59 -12.00
N ALA A 5 -57.12 3.79 -10.68
CA ALA A 5 -58.31 3.97 -9.85
C ALA A 5 -58.95 5.34 -10.11
N VAL A 6 -60.24 5.35 -10.49
CA VAL A 6 -61.03 6.58 -10.70
C VAL A 6 -61.91 6.80 -9.47
N TRP A 7 -61.77 7.94 -8.81
CA TRP A 7 -62.65 8.35 -7.70
C TRP A 7 -63.78 9.20 -8.25
N GLN A 8 -65.02 8.82 -7.94
CA GLN A 8 -66.19 9.66 -8.23
C GLN A 8 -66.36 10.65 -7.08
N LEU A 9 -66.30 11.94 -7.38
CA LEU A 9 -66.62 13.01 -6.44
C LEU A 9 -68.06 13.50 -6.70
N GLY A 10 -68.80 13.83 -5.64
CA GLY A 10 -70.13 14.44 -5.75
C GLY A 10 -70.06 15.88 -6.29
N GLU A 11 -71.21 16.50 -6.60
CA GLU A 11 -71.30 17.83 -7.26
C GLU A 11 -70.55 18.97 -6.56
N THR A 12 -70.24 18.84 -5.27
CA THR A 12 -69.44 19.80 -4.48
C THR A 12 -68.13 19.20 -3.92
N GLY A 13 -67.77 17.99 -4.33
CA GLY A 13 -66.60 17.28 -3.83
C GLY A 13 -65.29 17.84 -4.42
N ARG A 14 -64.32 18.13 -3.55
CA ARG A 14 -62.96 18.52 -3.93
C ARG A 14 -61.96 17.48 -3.41
N MET A 15 -61.03 17.04 -4.27
CA MET A 15 -59.91 16.20 -3.87
C MET A 15 -58.65 17.05 -3.85
N ASP A 16 -58.15 17.36 -2.66
CA ASP A 16 -56.85 18.00 -2.49
C ASP A 16 -55.78 16.94 -2.24
N ALA A 17 -54.79 16.87 -3.12
CA ALA A 17 -53.58 16.10 -2.85
C ALA A 17 -52.68 16.93 -1.93
N LEU A 18 -52.42 16.42 -0.72
CA LEU A 18 -51.43 17.00 0.18
C LEU A 18 -50.04 16.66 -0.35
N ASP A 19 -49.32 17.67 -0.83
CA ASP A 19 -47.90 17.52 -1.15
C ASP A 19 -47.08 17.47 0.15
N THR A 20 -46.57 16.28 0.47
CA THR A 20 -45.73 16.05 1.65
C THR A 20 -44.24 16.13 1.35
N SER A 21 -43.86 16.43 0.11
CA SER A 21 -42.46 16.56 -0.32
C SER A 21 -41.62 17.50 0.55
N PRO A 22 -42.10 18.70 0.97
CA PRO A 22 -41.28 19.56 1.83
C PRO A 22 -41.09 18.99 3.24
N GLN A 23 -42.08 18.31 3.81
CA GLN A 23 -41.94 17.64 5.12
C GLN A 23 -40.97 16.46 5.04
N LEU A 24 -40.96 15.74 3.92
CA LEU A 24 -39.97 14.68 3.67
C LEU A 24 -38.55 15.24 3.53
N ALA A 25 -38.37 16.43 2.93
CA ALA A 25 -37.08 17.09 2.85
C ALA A 25 -36.55 17.49 4.23
N GLU A 26 -37.40 18.05 5.10
CA GLU A 26 -37.05 18.38 6.48
C GLU A 26 -36.68 17.14 7.31
N LEU A 27 -37.44 16.05 7.14
CA LEU A 27 -37.12 14.78 7.81
C LEU A 27 -35.76 14.23 7.36
N ARG A 28 -35.42 14.35 6.07
CA ARG A 28 -34.10 13.96 5.56
C ARG A 28 -32.98 14.79 6.19
N ALA A 29 -33.13 16.12 6.20
CA ALA A 29 -32.15 17.01 6.84
C ALA A 29 -31.97 16.69 8.33
N ARG A 30 -33.06 16.33 9.04
CA ARG A 30 -32.97 15.91 10.45
C ARG A 30 -32.21 14.60 10.61
N VAL A 31 -32.41 13.62 9.74
CA VAL A 31 -31.67 12.35 9.77
C VAL A 31 -30.18 12.59 9.54
N ASP A 32 -29.82 13.40 8.56
CA ASP A 32 -28.42 13.73 8.26
C ASP A 32 -27.73 14.39 9.46
N HIS A 33 -28.41 15.35 10.11
CA HIS A 33 -27.91 15.96 11.33
C HIS A 33 -27.74 14.97 12.50
N LEU A 34 -28.66 14.00 12.64
CA LEU A 34 -28.53 12.97 13.67
C LEU A 34 -27.35 12.03 13.37
N LEU A 35 -27.14 11.65 12.11
CA LEU A 35 -25.99 10.83 11.70
C LEU A 35 -24.66 11.56 11.99
N GLU A 36 -24.57 12.86 11.72
CA GLU A 36 -23.41 13.68 12.05
C GLU A 36 -23.14 13.70 13.57
N ARG A 37 -24.18 13.89 14.38
CA ARG A 37 -24.06 13.86 15.85
C ARG A 37 -23.64 12.49 16.36
N ILE A 38 -24.17 11.40 15.78
CA ILE A 38 -23.77 10.04 16.12
C ILE A 38 -22.30 9.84 15.77
N ALA A 39 -21.86 10.26 14.60
CA ALA A 39 -20.47 10.14 14.19
C ALA A 39 -19.51 10.87 15.15
N ALA A 40 -19.84 12.12 15.51
CA ALA A 40 -19.06 12.91 16.46
C ALA A 40 -19.01 12.26 17.86
N ASN A 41 -20.13 11.80 18.39
CA ASN A 41 -20.20 11.23 19.74
C ASN A 41 -19.59 9.83 19.83
N SER A 42 -19.82 8.99 18.82
CA SER A 42 -19.33 7.61 18.78
C SER A 42 -17.87 7.49 18.35
N ARG A 43 -17.28 8.57 17.81
CA ARG A 43 -15.95 8.58 17.16
C ARG A 43 -15.86 7.59 15.98
N VAL A 44 -17.00 7.24 15.39
CA VAL A 44 -17.09 6.48 14.15
C VAL A 44 -17.42 7.47 13.04
N THR A 45 -16.46 7.74 12.16
CA THR A 45 -16.67 8.72 11.09
C THR A 45 -17.63 8.20 10.03
N ALA A 46 -18.15 9.07 9.15
CA ALA A 46 -18.98 8.66 8.02
C ALA A 46 -18.31 7.60 7.13
N ALA A 47 -16.98 7.70 6.97
CA ALA A 47 -16.15 6.68 6.33
C ALA A 47 -16.25 5.32 7.05
N GLY A 48 -16.17 5.33 8.39
CA GLY A 48 -16.33 4.12 9.21
C GLY A 48 -17.76 3.56 9.24
N LEU A 49 -18.77 4.40 9.04
CA LEU A 49 -20.18 4.01 8.91
C LEU A 49 -20.54 3.51 7.50
N GLY A 50 -19.63 3.65 6.53
CA GLY A 50 -19.88 3.29 5.14
C GLY A 50 -20.89 4.21 4.43
N THR A 51 -21.15 5.40 4.97
CA THR A 51 -22.08 6.38 4.40
C THR A 51 -21.37 7.43 3.55
N LEU A 52 -20.04 7.34 3.44
CA LEU A 52 -19.24 8.21 2.59
C LEU A 52 -19.35 7.73 1.13
N ASP A 53 -19.67 8.66 0.22
CA ASP A 53 -19.66 8.35 -1.21
C ASP A 53 -18.22 8.15 -1.68
N ALA A 54 -17.96 7.07 -2.42
CA ALA A 54 -16.64 6.76 -2.95
C ALA A 54 -16.11 7.83 -3.92
N THR A 55 -17.02 8.61 -4.53
CA THR A 55 -16.67 9.73 -5.42
C THR A 55 -16.20 10.98 -4.67
N GLU A 56 -16.53 11.10 -3.38
CA GLU A 56 -16.15 12.22 -2.52
C GLU A 56 -14.77 12.04 -1.87
N VAL A 57 -14.12 10.89 -2.10
CA VAL A 57 -12.80 10.56 -1.55
C VAL A 57 -11.73 10.69 -2.64
N PRO A 58 -10.94 11.77 -2.68
CA PRO A 58 -10.01 12.03 -3.77
C PRO A 58 -8.84 11.04 -3.81
N SER A 59 -8.49 10.42 -2.68
CA SER A 59 -7.36 9.50 -2.56
C SER A 59 -7.47 8.62 -1.31
N GLY A 60 -6.75 7.49 -1.29
CA GLY A 60 -6.65 6.64 -0.10
C GLY A 60 -6.04 7.35 1.12
N TYR A 61 -5.22 8.38 0.90
CA TYR A 61 -4.71 9.24 1.98
C TYR A 61 -5.82 10.08 2.62
N ALA A 62 -6.72 10.65 1.81
CA ALA A 62 -7.88 11.37 2.34
C ALA A 62 -8.79 10.44 3.16
N LEU A 63 -8.96 9.19 2.70
CA LEU A 63 -9.69 8.17 3.46
C LEU A 63 -9.00 7.87 4.80
N LYS A 64 -7.67 7.74 4.81
CA LYS A 64 -6.89 7.49 6.04
C LYS A 64 -7.05 8.63 7.04
N LEU A 65 -7.01 9.88 6.60
CA LEU A 65 -7.27 11.04 7.46
C LEU A 65 -8.71 11.01 8.02
N ALA A 66 -9.69 10.67 7.19
CA ALA A 66 -11.08 10.54 7.61
C ALA A 66 -11.31 9.41 8.63
N LEU A 67 -10.42 8.41 8.70
CA LEU A 67 -10.49 7.29 9.65
C LEU A 67 -9.70 7.54 10.95
N GLY A 68 -8.99 8.67 11.09
CA GLY A 68 -8.18 8.97 12.27
C GLY A 68 -8.89 8.83 13.63
N PRO A 69 -10.14 9.32 13.80
CA PRO A 69 -10.88 9.12 15.06
C PRO A 69 -11.18 7.65 15.37
N LEU A 70 -11.42 6.84 14.33
CA LEU A 70 -11.65 5.41 14.44
C LEU A 70 -10.36 4.66 14.83
N ASP A 71 -9.23 5.05 14.23
CA ASP A 71 -7.91 4.50 14.56
C ASP A 71 -7.60 4.71 16.06
N ALA A 72 -7.84 5.91 16.57
CA ALA A 72 -7.66 6.22 17.98
C ALA A 72 -8.57 5.39 18.90
N LEU A 73 -9.85 5.24 18.53
CA LEU A 73 -10.80 4.42 19.27
C LEU A 73 -10.36 2.95 19.32
N ILE A 74 -10.00 2.38 18.18
CA ILE A 74 -9.55 0.98 18.09
C ILE A 74 -8.23 0.79 18.82
N GLY A 75 -7.32 1.76 18.76
CA GLY A 75 -6.09 1.78 19.57
C GLY A 75 -6.38 1.65 21.06
N MET A 76 -7.29 2.47 21.60
CA MET A 76 -7.71 2.38 23.00
C MET A 76 -8.38 1.05 23.34
N MET A 77 -9.26 0.55 22.45
CA MET A 77 -9.93 -0.73 22.67
C MET A 77 -8.96 -1.91 22.66
N ARG A 78 -7.94 -1.88 21.79
CA ARG A 78 -6.87 -2.89 21.74
C ARG A 78 -6.01 -2.83 23.00
N LEU A 79 -5.62 -1.63 23.43
CA LEU A 79 -4.84 -1.42 24.65
C LEU A 79 -5.59 -1.93 25.89
N ALA A 80 -6.88 -1.61 26.01
CA ALA A 80 -7.72 -2.08 27.11
C ALA A 80 -7.82 -3.63 27.16
N ARG A 81 -7.72 -4.31 26.02
CA ARG A 81 -7.76 -5.78 25.94
C ARG A 81 -6.39 -6.43 26.06
N GLU A 82 -5.30 -5.71 25.89
CA GLU A 82 -3.95 -6.27 25.86
C GLU A 82 -3.64 -7.09 27.12
N HIS A 83 -3.96 -6.53 28.29
CA HIS A 83 -3.77 -7.22 29.57
C HIS A 83 -4.56 -8.53 29.65
N LYS A 84 -5.82 -8.52 29.20
CA LYS A 84 -6.68 -9.71 29.20
C LYS A 84 -6.11 -10.80 28.30
N TYR A 85 -5.69 -10.46 27.07
CA TYR A 85 -5.12 -11.45 26.15
C TYR A 85 -3.79 -11.99 26.65
N ARG A 86 -2.95 -11.14 27.23
CA ARG A 86 -1.68 -11.57 27.84
C ARG A 86 -1.92 -12.59 28.95
N LEU A 87 -2.91 -12.36 29.82
CA LEU A 87 -3.25 -13.32 30.88
C LEU A 87 -3.84 -14.61 30.30
N LEU A 88 -4.74 -14.50 29.31
CA LEU A 88 -5.33 -15.65 28.64
C LEU A 88 -4.25 -16.56 28.04
N PHE A 89 -3.31 -15.99 27.29
CA PHE A 89 -2.23 -16.77 26.69
C PHE A 89 -1.30 -17.37 27.75
N LYS A 90 -1.05 -16.67 28.87
CA LYS A 90 -0.32 -17.25 30.00
C LYS A 90 -1.02 -18.50 30.55
N MET A 91 -2.35 -18.45 30.71
CA MET A 91 -3.13 -19.59 31.20
C MET A 91 -3.16 -20.74 30.21
N VAL A 92 -3.28 -20.45 28.91
CA VAL A 92 -3.17 -21.46 27.84
C VAL A 92 -1.81 -22.14 27.91
N GLN A 93 -0.71 -21.40 27.94
CA GLN A 93 0.63 -21.99 28.05
C GLN A 93 0.77 -22.88 29.29
N ARG A 94 0.27 -22.44 30.45
CA ARG A 94 0.30 -23.23 31.68
C ARG A 94 -0.52 -24.51 31.59
N LEU A 95 -1.68 -24.47 30.93
CA LEU A 95 -2.51 -25.65 30.72
C LEU A 95 -1.83 -26.69 29.82
N TYR A 96 -1.20 -26.25 28.73
CA TYR A 96 -0.46 -27.14 27.83
C TYR A 96 0.79 -27.74 28.51
N GLN A 97 1.52 -26.95 29.31
CA GLN A 97 2.64 -27.43 30.12
C GLN A 97 2.19 -28.46 31.16
N ALA A 98 1.06 -28.23 31.84
CA ALA A 98 0.49 -29.17 32.82
C ALA A 98 -0.01 -30.46 32.16
N GLY A 99 -0.61 -30.35 30.96
CA GLY A 99 -1.07 -31.47 30.16
C GLY A 99 0.03 -32.25 29.44
N LYS A 100 1.30 -31.83 29.55
CA LYS A 100 2.46 -32.43 28.87
C LYS A 100 2.23 -32.57 27.36
N ALA A 101 1.61 -31.57 26.74
CA ALA A 101 1.39 -31.56 25.30
C ALA A 101 2.73 -31.58 24.55
N GLU A 102 2.77 -32.21 23.39
CA GLU A 102 3.96 -32.32 22.55
C GLU A 102 4.50 -30.92 22.19
N GLY A 103 5.82 -30.72 22.33
CA GLY A 103 6.48 -29.44 22.10
C GLY A 103 6.37 -28.42 23.25
N TRP A 104 5.62 -28.72 24.32
CA TRP A 104 5.46 -27.84 25.48
C TRP A 104 6.20 -28.39 26.70
N THR A 105 7.46 -27.99 26.87
CA THR A 105 8.26 -28.39 28.04
C THR A 105 7.73 -27.75 29.32
N ALA A 106 7.69 -28.50 30.41
CA ALA A 106 7.43 -27.96 31.74
C ALA A 106 8.54 -26.96 32.10
N GLY A 107 8.20 -25.67 32.26
CA GLY A 107 9.19 -24.62 32.46
C GLY A 107 8.59 -23.23 32.65
N GLU A 108 9.40 -22.21 32.38
CA GLU A 108 8.96 -20.81 32.44
C GLU A 108 7.88 -20.53 31.39
N THR A 109 6.93 -19.65 31.73
CA THR A 109 5.90 -19.21 30.79
C THR A 109 6.41 -17.99 30.04
N LEU A 110 6.46 -18.07 28.72
CA LEU A 110 6.97 -17.00 27.89
C LEU A 110 5.96 -15.85 27.79
N PRO A 111 6.41 -14.59 27.79
CA PRO A 111 5.53 -13.45 27.57
C PRO A 111 4.95 -13.49 26.16
N ALA A 112 3.63 -13.59 26.05
CA ALA A 112 2.94 -13.55 24.77
C ALA A 112 2.63 -12.09 24.38
N ARG A 113 2.94 -11.72 23.14
CA ARG A 113 2.54 -10.44 22.52
C ARG A 113 1.55 -10.71 21.40
N LEU A 114 0.43 -9.98 21.41
CA LEU A 114 -0.59 -10.08 20.37
C LEU A 114 -0.36 -8.97 19.34
N ALA A 115 -0.10 -9.36 18.09
CA ALA A 115 -0.09 -8.44 16.95
C ALA A 115 -1.48 -8.45 16.31
N TRP A 116 -2.06 -7.26 16.10
CA TRP A 116 -3.36 -7.10 15.46
C TRP A 116 -3.17 -6.69 14.00
N ALA A 117 -3.92 -7.32 13.10
CA ALA A 117 -3.95 -6.90 11.71
C ALA A 117 -4.48 -5.45 11.55
N PRO A 118 -4.12 -4.76 10.46
CA PRO A 118 -4.76 -3.50 10.07
C PRO A 118 -6.27 -3.67 9.97
N HIS A 119 -7.01 -2.64 10.38
CA HIS A 119 -8.47 -2.64 10.37
C HIS A 119 -9.05 -1.65 9.35
N THR A 120 -8.19 -0.84 8.73
CA THR A 120 -8.53 0.10 7.67
C THR A 120 -8.15 -0.49 6.32
N PRO A 121 -8.86 -0.13 5.23
CA PRO A 121 -8.45 -0.52 3.89
C PRO A 121 -7.14 0.17 3.53
N THR A 122 -6.15 -0.62 3.11
CA THR A 122 -4.85 -0.10 2.64
C THR A 122 -4.95 0.27 1.17
N ASP A 123 -4.56 1.49 0.81
CA ASP A 123 -4.33 1.89 -0.59
C ASP A 123 -3.06 1.22 -1.10
N ARG A 124 -3.22 0.15 -1.86
CA ARG A 124 -2.10 -0.66 -2.35
C ARG A 124 -1.25 0.11 -3.36
N ALA A 125 -1.86 0.95 -4.19
CA ALA A 125 -1.14 1.73 -5.19
C ALA A 125 -0.22 2.75 -4.53
N ALA A 126 -0.72 3.51 -3.55
CA ALA A 126 0.08 4.47 -2.81
C ALA A 126 1.24 3.79 -2.04
N VAL A 127 1.00 2.62 -1.42
CA VAL A 127 2.06 1.88 -0.72
C VAL A 127 3.13 1.38 -1.69
N LEU A 128 2.75 0.92 -2.88
CA LEU A 128 3.72 0.49 -3.88
C LEU A 128 4.60 1.65 -4.33
N GLU A 129 4.02 2.80 -4.64
CA GLU A 129 4.76 4.01 -5.02
C GLU A 129 5.73 4.47 -3.92
N GLU A 130 5.27 4.47 -2.67
CA GLU A 130 6.09 4.79 -1.50
C GLU A 130 7.27 3.84 -1.36
N VAL A 131 7.03 2.52 -1.43
CA VAL A 131 8.06 1.49 -1.28
C VAL A 131 9.08 1.56 -2.43
N VAL A 132 8.62 1.73 -3.67
CA VAL A 132 9.51 1.86 -4.85
C VAL A 132 10.37 3.11 -4.73
N THR A 133 9.78 4.24 -4.33
CA THR A 133 10.51 5.50 -4.16
C THR A 133 11.54 5.41 -3.04
N ALA A 134 11.15 4.87 -1.88
CA ALA A 134 12.03 4.75 -0.72
C ALA A 134 13.17 3.73 -0.93
N TYR A 135 12.91 2.63 -1.64
CA TYR A 135 13.95 1.68 -2.05
C TYR A 135 14.89 2.30 -3.09
N GLY A 136 14.35 2.97 -4.12
CA GLY A 136 15.15 3.65 -5.14
C GLY A 136 16.02 4.78 -4.57
N ALA A 137 15.54 5.47 -3.52
CA ALA A 137 16.30 6.47 -2.78
C ALA A 137 17.32 5.88 -1.79
N GLY A 138 17.37 4.55 -1.62
CA GLY A 138 18.28 3.87 -0.68
C GLY A 138 17.92 4.05 0.79
N VAL A 139 16.70 4.49 1.10
CA VAL A 139 16.22 4.70 2.47
C VAL A 139 15.82 3.36 3.13
N LEU A 140 15.34 2.40 2.33
CA LEU A 140 14.91 1.08 2.79
C LEU A 140 15.77 -0.04 2.21
N SER A 141 16.01 -1.08 3.00
CA SER A 141 16.58 -2.33 2.49
C SER A 141 15.53 -3.12 1.69
N LEU A 142 16.00 -4.06 0.86
CA LEU A 142 15.12 -4.92 0.07
C LEU A 142 14.21 -5.77 0.98
N GLU A 143 14.72 -6.25 2.12
CA GLU A 143 13.96 -7.03 3.10
C GLU A 143 12.83 -6.22 3.71
N THR A 144 13.10 -4.96 4.08
CA THR A 144 12.08 -4.07 4.66
C THR A 144 11.04 -3.71 3.61
N ALA A 145 11.46 -3.42 2.37
CA ALA A 145 10.56 -3.12 1.27
C ALA A 145 9.59 -4.29 0.98
N VAL A 146 10.10 -5.52 0.87
CA VAL A 146 9.27 -6.72 0.64
C VAL A 146 8.35 -7.01 1.84
N SER A 147 8.82 -6.79 3.07
CA SER A 147 7.99 -6.95 4.27
C SER A 147 6.83 -5.95 4.30
N MET A 148 7.08 -4.69 3.93
CA MET A 148 6.03 -3.67 3.81
C MET A 148 4.97 -4.04 2.75
N LEU A 149 5.39 -4.62 1.62
CA LEU A 149 4.46 -5.11 0.60
C LEU A 149 3.61 -6.29 1.11
N LEU A 150 4.20 -7.20 1.89
CA LEU A 150 3.47 -8.30 2.52
C LEU A 150 2.44 -7.79 3.53
N GLU A 151 2.78 -6.78 4.34
CA GLU A 151 1.85 -6.11 5.25
C GLU A 151 0.70 -5.41 4.51
N ALA A 152 0.99 -4.82 3.35
CA ALA A 152 0.00 -4.28 2.42
C ALA A 152 -0.77 -5.37 1.63
N ARG A 153 -0.63 -6.63 2.04
CA ARG A 153 -1.33 -7.81 1.52
C ARG A 153 -1.04 -8.09 0.05
N TYR A 154 0.09 -7.64 -0.50
CA TYR A 154 0.54 -8.09 -1.82
C TYR A 154 0.63 -9.62 -1.87
N PRO A 155 0.42 -10.27 -3.04
CA PRO A 155 0.38 -11.73 -3.16
C PRO A 155 1.80 -12.34 -3.03
N ILE A 156 2.41 -12.15 -1.86
CA ILE A 156 3.73 -12.63 -1.46
C ILE A 156 3.49 -13.65 -0.34
N LYS A 157 3.93 -14.89 -0.55
CA LYS A 157 3.72 -15.98 0.42
C LYS A 157 4.70 -15.90 1.58
N ASP A 158 5.97 -15.61 1.27
CA ASP A 158 7.07 -15.53 2.22
C ASP A 158 8.02 -14.42 1.75
N ALA A 159 8.32 -13.47 2.64
CA ALA A 159 9.20 -12.36 2.33
C ALA A 159 10.64 -12.82 2.06
N SER A 160 11.13 -13.82 2.79
CA SER A 160 12.50 -14.34 2.69
C SER A 160 12.74 -14.97 1.32
N GLN A 161 11.81 -15.82 0.88
CA GLN A 161 11.88 -16.48 -0.42
C GLN A 161 11.75 -15.49 -1.58
N GLU A 162 10.98 -14.42 -1.42
CA GLU A 162 10.82 -13.40 -2.45
C GLU A 162 12.10 -12.56 -2.61
N VAL A 163 12.76 -12.20 -1.50
CA VAL A 163 14.06 -11.51 -1.52
C VAL A 163 15.12 -12.34 -2.22
N GLU A 164 15.20 -13.64 -1.92
CA GLU A 164 16.13 -14.56 -2.58
C GLU A 164 15.87 -14.64 -4.09
N ARG A 165 14.60 -14.74 -4.50
CA ARG A 165 14.23 -14.77 -5.92
C ARG A 165 14.63 -13.49 -6.64
N ILE A 166 14.41 -12.33 -6.01
CA ILE A 166 14.79 -11.02 -6.57
C ILE A 166 16.30 -10.92 -6.72
N ARG A 167 17.08 -11.34 -5.70
CA ARG A 167 18.55 -11.35 -5.76
C ARG A 167 19.07 -12.26 -6.85
N ALA A 168 18.59 -13.50 -6.92
CA ALA A 168 19.00 -14.46 -7.93
C ALA A 168 18.73 -13.95 -9.36
N LYS A 169 17.57 -13.30 -9.57
CA LYS A 169 17.25 -12.69 -10.86
C LYS A 169 18.16 -11.49 -11.17
N ALA A 170 18.45 -10.64 -10.19
CA ALA A 170 19.35 -9.49 -10.37
C ALA A 170 20.79 -9.92 -10.68
N GLU A 171 21.29 -10.98 -10.05
CA GLU A 171 22.61 -11.57 -10.33
C GLU A 171 22.69 -12.13 -11.75
N GLN A 172 21.65 -12.84 -12.20
CA GLN A 172 21.54 -13.34 -13.58
C GLN A 172 21.54 -12.19 -14.58
N GLU A 173 20.75 -11.14 -14.34
CA GLU A 173 20.71 -9.95 -15.21
C GLU A 173 22.03 -9.17 -15.19
N ALA A 174 22.73 -9.12 -14.06
CA ALA A 174 24.06 -8.52 -13.97
C ALA A 174 25.10 -9.33 -14.76
N ALA A 175 25.06 -10.66 -14.66
CA ALA A 175 25.93 -11.54 -15.44
C ALA A 175 25.70 -11.40 -16.95
N VAL A 176 24.44 -11.31 -17.39
CA VAL A 176 24.09 -11.07 -18.81
C VAL A 176 24.59 -9.69 -19.26
N ARG A 177 24.40 -8.63 -18.47
CA ARG A 177 24.91 -7.29 -18.79
C ARG A 177 26.44 -7.23 -18.85
N MET A 178 27.13 -7.95 -17.97
CA MET A 178 28.59 -8.04 -18.01
C MET A 178 29.08 -8.83 -19.23
N ALA A 179 28.40 -9.91 -19.61
CA ALA A 179 28.70 -10.66 -20.82
C ALA A 179 28.44 -9.83 -22.09
N GLU A 180 27.35 -9.06 -22.13
CA GLU A 180 27.04 -8.16 -23.25
C GLU A 180 28.05 -7.01 -23.34
N ALA A 181 28.45 -6.42 -22.21
CA ALA A 181 29.48 -5.38 -22.17
C ALA A 181 30.85 -5.92 -22.60
N ALA A 182 31.21 -7.14 -22.19
CA ALA A 182 32.44 -7.80 -22.62
C ALA A 182 32.41 -8.13 -24.12
N ALA A 183 31.26 -8.57 -24.65
CA ALA A 183 31.08 -8.85 -26.06
C ALA A 183 31.09 -7.59 -26.94
N ARG A 184 30.66 -6.42 -26.43
CA ARG A 184 30.82 -5.14 -27.12
C ARG A 184 32.29 -4.71 -27.15
N ARG A 185 33.01 -4.83 -26.03
CA ARG A 185 34.45 -4.51 -25.97
C ARG A 185 35.29 -5.33 -26.96
N GLY A 186 35.03 -6.64 -27.04
CA GLY A 186 35.74 -7.49 -28.00
C GLY A 186 35.40 -7.22 -29.47
N ARG A 187 34.28 -6.52 -29.75
CA ARG A 187 33.88 -6.14 -31.11
C ARG A 187 34.51 -4.80 -31.54
N ASP A 188 34.72 -3.89 -30.58
CA ASP A 188 35.46 -2.63 -30.79
C ASP A 188 36.96 -2.91 -31.04
N ASP A 189 37.53 -3.95 -30.40
CA ASP A 189 38.93 -4.38 -30.62
C ASP A 189 39.14 -5.04 -32.01
N GLU A 190 38.10 -5.63 -32.62
CA GLU A 190 38.16 -6.22 -33.98
C GLU A 190 38.01 -5.16 -35.09
N GLU A 191 37.32 -4.04 -34.84
CA GLU A 191 37.20 -2.93 -35.81
C GLU A 191 38.46 -2.03 -35.85
N GLU A 192 39.26 -1.95 -34.77
CA GLU A 192 40.55 -1.24 -34.79
C GLU A 192 41.64 -1.98 -35.60
N ASP A 193 41.58 -3.31 -35.70
CA ASP A 193 42.56 -4.12 -36.46
C ASP A 193 42.25 -4.21 -37.98
N GLU A 194 41.00 -3.96 -38.42
CA GLU A 194 40.65 -3.94 -39.86
C GLU A 194 40.76 -2.55 -40.52
N GLY A 195 40.96 -1.46 -39.74
CA GLY A 195 41.21 -0.11 -40.27
C GLY A 195 42.68 0.23 -40.59
N GLY A 196 43.61 -0.64 -40.20
CA GLY A 196 45.05 -0.40 -40.20
C GLY A 196 45.79 -0.80 -41.49
N GLY A 197 45.29 -0.46 -42.67
CA GLY A 197 46.08 -0.73 -43.87
C GLY A 197 45.50 -0.27 -45.19
N THR A 198 45.83 0.96 -45.63
CA THR A 198 46.32 1.23 -46.99
C THR A 198 46.63 2.71 -47.25
N GLY A 199 47.89 2.98 -47.64
CA GLY A 199 48.33 4.16 -48.41
C GLY A 199 48.89 5.32 -47.58
N ARG A 200 50.02 5.96 -47.91
CA ARG A 200 50.81 5.98 -49.14
C ARG A 200 52.13 6.70 -48.84
N LEU A 201 53.25 6.14 -49.32
CA LEU A 201 54.53 6.85 -49.47
C LEU A 201 54.34 8.16 -50.26
N ARG A 202 54.85 9.29 -49.74
CA ARG A 202 55.62 10.25 -50.56
C ARG A 202 56.38 11.31 -49.74
N GLN A 203 57.68 11.36 -50.06
CA GLN A 203 58.56 12.53 -50.18
C GLN A 203 59.12 13.21 -48.92
N THR A 204 60.40 12.89 -48.73
CA THR A 204 61.50 13.76 -48.28
C THR A 204 61.44 15.20 -48.78
N GLY A 205 61.74 16.16 -47.91
CA GLY A 205 62.11 17.53 -48.25
C GLY A 205 62.58 18.30 -47.00
N GLU A 206 63.86 18.62 -46.94
CA GLU A 206 64.54 19.41 -45.91
C GLU A 206 63.96 20.84 -45.76
N ARG A 207 63.92 21.40 -44.53
CA ARG A 207 64.69 22.61 -44.12
C ARG A 207 64.35 23.11 -42.70
N GLU A 208 65.44 23.29 -41.95
CA GLU A 208 65.78 24.25 -40.87
C GLU A 208 64.88 24.49 -39.64
N PRO A 209 65.49 24.62 -38.44
CA PRO A 209 64.85 25.18 -37.26
C PRO A 209 65.07 26.70 -37.21
N ALA A 210 64.01 27.45 -36.89
CA ALA A 210 64.13 28.85 -36.49
C ALA A 210 63.48 29.05 -35.11
N GLU A 211 64.28 29.63 -34.23
CA GLU A 211 64.00 30.01 -32.85
C GLU A 211 62.84 31.00 -32.67
N ALA A 212 62.29 30.96 -31.45
CA ALA A 212 61.90 32.06 -30.58
C ALA A 212 60.95 33.18 -31.06
N GLY A 213 59.91 33.43 -30.25
CA GLY A 213 59.30 34.75 -30.19
C GLY A 213 57.95 34.83 -29.49
N ARG A 214 58.00 35.04 -28.16
CA ARG A 214 57.04 35.74 -27.27
C ARG A 214 55.56 35.31 -27.23
#